data_AF-A0A836RQ73-F1
#
_entry.id   AF-A0A836RQ73-F1
#
_cell.length_a   1.000
_cell.length_b   1.000
_cell.length_c   1.000
_cell.angle_alpha   90.00
_cell.angle_beta   90.00
_cell.angle_gamma   90.00
#
_symmetry.space_group_name_H-M   'P 1'
#
loop_
_entity.id
_entity.type
_entity.pdbx_description
1 polymer ?
#
loop_
_entity_poly.entity_id
_entity_poly.type
_entity_poly.pdbx_seq_one_letter_code
_entity_poly.pdbx_strand_id
1 'polypeptide(L)'
;MRRAAILFLIIGVTVSFARSKQSPQGHRNWDIKPIKINDLWMWNSNFGEFGQQEGDNPGGEWPGGSGHMYNFGSGIWVGCLIEREGRVDTLVSMGYNPNSGRGEMVPGLIEMGSAAQTDPEVVVYEYPGLWPPPESKFPMAPQENFSLADQWMCFNDGDPAFHDPNDTEPIGLEFYLSVYGWNYESNKDIVFYRWVIKNVSGESLKNVQLGICVDPDVGYHADDIVRLFLDTVFTEVQNNETIYYHVDNVGFCYDFDGDEGWDSVGCIAYDYLQSPYALHDGKDNDREKDSVYKLPPTDSLYDEAEADSALFTAIVTDPKLWDGDGDGIMDWRDP
;
A
#
# COMPACT_ATOMS: atom_id res chain seq x y z
N MET A 1 -32.22 -2.31 -69.66
CA MET A 1 -31.22 -1.43 -69.01
C MET A 1 -31.57 -1.38 -67.53
N ARG A 2 -30.85 -2.14 -66.68
CA ARG A 2 -29.93 -1.63 -65.63
C ARG A 2 -30.65 -0.65 -64.69
N ARG A 3 -30.77 -0.87 -63.38
CA ARG A 3 -29.67 -1.10 -62.44
C ARG A 3 -30.18 -1.80 -61.16
N ALA A 4 -29.43 -2.80 -60.72
CA ALA A 4 -29.54 -3.41 -59.40
C ALA A 4 -28.95 -2.45 -58.35
N ALA A 5 -29.62 -2.32 -57.21
CA ALA A 5 -29.09 -1.65 -56.04
C ALA A 5 -28.23 -2.65 -55.25
N ILE A 6 -26.93 -2.40 -55.18
CA ILE A 6 -26.00 -3.11 -54.30
C ILE A 6 -25.90 -2.28 -53.03
N LEU A 7 -26.41 -2.83 -51.93
CA LEU A 7 -26.20 -2.32 -50.58
C LEU A 7 -24.76 -2.70 -50.17
N PHE A 8 -23.91 -1.71 -49.90
CA PHE A 8 -22.59 -1.93 -49.31
C PHE A 8 -22.75 -2.08 -47.79
N LEU A 9 -22.52 -3.29 -47.28
CA LEU A 9 -22.34 -3.57 -45.87
C LEU A 9 -20.87 -3.25 -45.52
N ILE A 10 -20.63 -2.17 -44.78
CA ILE A 10 -19.31 -1.86 -44.22
C ILE A 10 -19.16 -2.71 -42.95
N ILE A 11 -18.41 -3.80 -43.05
CA ILE A 11 -17.94 -4.55 -41.89
C ILE A 11 -16.77 -3.75 -41.32
N GLY A 12 -17.02 -3.01 -40.23
CA GLY A 12 -15.97 -2.43 -39.41
C GLY A 12 -15.26 -3.55 -38.66
N VAL A 13 -14.12 -3.98 -39.20
CA VAL A 13 -13.19 -4.84 -38.45
C VAL A 13 -12.51 -3.94 -37.42
N THR A 14 -12.99 -3.97 -36.18
CA THR A 14 -12.21 -3.51 -35.03
C THR A 14 -11.03 -4.46 -34.87
N VAL A 15 -9.86 -4.02 -35.34
CA VAL A 15 -8.60 -4.68 -35.03
C VAL A 15 -8.30 -4.37 -33.56
N SER A 16 -8.69 -5.26 -32.66
CA SER A 16 -8.20 -5.24 -31.29
C SER A 16 -6.70 -5.48 -31.34
N PHE A 17 -5.91 -4.44 -31.10
CA PHE A 17 -4.48 -4.60 -30.87
C PHE A 17 -4.32 -5.29 -29.52
N ALA A 18 -4.03 -6.60 -29.53
CA ALA A 18 -3.45 -7.24 -28.36
C ALA A 18 -2.14 -6.51 -28.04
N ARG A 19 -2.01 -5.95 -26.83
CA ARG A 19 -0.74 -5.40 -26.35
C ARG A 19 0.28 -6.53 -26.42
N SER A 20 1.34 -6.33 -27.20
CA SER A 20 2.47 -7.26 -27.23
C SER A 20 3.12 -7.30 -25.85
N LYS A 21 3.28 -8.50 -25.28
CA LYS A 21 4.08 -8.75 -24.06
C LYS A 21 5.44 -8.07 -24.22
N GLN A 22 5.69 -6.99 -23.47
CA GLN A 22 7.01 -6.39 -23.45
C GLN A 22 7.98 -7.41 -22.86
N SER A 23 9.05 -7.71 -23.60
CA SER A 23 10.12 -8.54 -23.05
C SER A 23 10.79 -7.80 -21.89
N PRO A 24 11.25 -8.52 -20.86
CA PRO A 24 11.87 -7.93 -19.69
C PRO A 24 13.14 -7.13 -20.10
N GLN A 25 13.08 -5.80 -20.19
CA GLN A 25 14.26 -4.96 -20.49
C GLN A 25 14.51 -4.02 -19.30
N GLY A 26 15.52 -4.36 -18.47
CA GLY A 26 15.92 -3.58 -17.29
C GLY A 26 15.76 -4.27 -15.92
N HIS A 27 15.94 -5.59 -15.82
CA HIS A 27 15.65 -6.38 -14.62
C HIS A 27 16.86 -6.42 -13.68
N ARG A 28 16.68 -5.98 -12.45
CA ARG A 28 17.70 -5.96 -11.40
C ARG A 28 17.32 -6.97 -10.32
N ASN A 29 18.30 -7.73 -9.83
CA ASN A 29 18.14 -8.47 -8.58
C ASN A 29 17.96 -7.45 -7.45
N TRP A 30 17.10 -7.73 -6.46
CA TRP A 30 16.80 -6.78 -5.38
C TRP A 30 16.35 -5.42 -5.97
N ASP A 31 15.23 -5.49 -6.69
CA ASP A 31 14.71 -4.40 -7.49
C ASP A 31 14.04 -3.37 -6.58
N ILE A 32 14.38 -2.10 -6.78
CA ILE A 32 13.75 -0.96 -6.10
C ILE A 32 13.30 0.00 -7.18
N LYS A 33 12.01 0.35 -7.19
CA LYS A 33 11.48 1.27 -8.19
C LYS A 33 10.51 2.28 -7.61
N PRO A 34 10.56 3.53 -8.07
CA PRO A 34 9.64 4.56 -7.63
C PRO A 34 8.30 4.51 -8.37
N ILE A 35 7.20 4.69 -7.63
CA ILE A 35 5.94 5.10 -8.23
C ILE A 35 5.96 6.62 -8.43
N LYS A 36 5.90 7.08 -9.71
CA LYS A 36 6.05 8.49 -10.10
C LYS A 36 4.89 8.97 -10.96
N ILE A 37 3.67 8.88 -10.43
CA ILE A 37 2.46 9.33 -11.13
C ILE A 37 1.92 10.66 -10.59
N ASN A 38 2.24 10.98 -9.35
CA ASN A 38 1.67 12.07 -8.59
C ASN A 38 2.78 12.89 -7.89
N ASP A 39 2.40 13.80 -7.00
CA ASP A 39 3.32 14.71 -6.31
C ASP A 39 4.07 14.03 -5.16
N LEU A 40 3.62 12.86 -4.67
CA LEU A 40 4.35 12.05 -3.70
C LEU A 40 5.06 10.87 -4.37
N TRP A 41 6.37 10.99 -4.60
CA TRP A 41 7.15 9.88 -5.13
C TRP A 41 7.57 8.95 -3.99
N MET A 42 7.33 7.65 -4.17
CA MET A 42 7.69 6.64 -3.17
C MET A 42 8.40 5.46 -3.82
N TRP A 43 9.57 5.09 -3.30
CA TRP A 43 10.34 3.95 -3.78
C TRP A 43 9.88 2.67 -3.10
N ASN A 44 9.68 1.60 -3.88
CA ASN A 44 9.18 0.32 -3.41
C ASN A 44 10.12 -0.79 -3.83
N SER A 45 10.41 -1.71 -2.91
CA SER A 45 11.30 -2.83 -3.17
C SER A 45 10.56 -4.14 -3.35
N ASN A 46 11.15 -5.07 -4.10
CA ASN A 46 10.69 -6.46 -4.14
C ASN A 46 11.18 -7.27 -2.93
N PHE A 47 11.49 -6.63 -1.81
CA PHE A 47 11.97 -7.24 -0.57
C PHE A 47 11.47 -6.50 0.68
N GLY A 48 10.25 -5.95 0.65
CA GLY A 48 9.53 -5.51 1.85
C GLY A 48 9.80 -4.10 2.36
N GLU A 49 10.79 -3.42 1.81
CA GLU A 49 11.10 -2.02 2.10
C GLU A 49 10.35 -1.09 1.14
N PHE A 50 9.88 0.04 1.66
CA PHE A 50 9.41 1.17 0.87
C PHE A 50 9.87 2.48 1.48
N GLY A 51 9.89 3.54 0.69
CA GLY A 51 10.42 4.84 1.11
C GLY A 51 11.94 4.89 1.22
N GLN A 52 12.67 3.89 0.73
CA GLN A 52 14.13 3.88 0.65
C GLN A 52 14.60 3.62 -0.78
N GLN A 53 15.57 4.40 -1.26
CA GLN A 53 16.23 4.22 -2.55
C GLN A 53 17.44 3.30 -2.43
N GLU A 54 18.04 2.96 -3.57
CA GLU A 54 19.29 2.23 -3.60
C GLU A 54 20.41 2.95 -2.84
N GLY A 55 21.24 2.17 -2.16
CA GLY A 55 22.42 2.69 -1.47
C GLY A 55 22.09 3.41 -0.16
N ASP A 56 20.99 3.03 0.51
CA ASP A 56 20.60 3.52 1.84
C ASP A 56 20.34 5.03 1.82
N ASN A 57 19.51 5.47 0.87
CA ASN A 57 19.12 6.86 0.69
C ASN A 57 17.61 7.03 0.87
N PRO A 58 17.12 8.18 1.35
CA PRO A 58 15.69 8.42 1.55
C PRO A 58 14.92 8.39 0.23
N GLY A 59 13.71 7.84 0.26
CA GLY A 59 12.91 7.51 -0.92
C GLY A 59 11.43 7.87 -0.80
N GLY A 60 11.01 8.68 0.16
CA GLY A 60 9.74 9.42 0.08
C GLY A 60 10.01 10.87 -0.27
N GLU A 61 9.60 11.33 -1.44
CA GLU A 61 9.92 12.67 -1.96
C GLU A 61 8.66 13.45 -2.30
N TRP A 62 8.54 14.68 -1.78
CA TRP A 62 7.41 15.57 -2.05
C TRP A 62 7.83 17.05 -2.05
N PRO A 63 7.47 17.86 -3.06
CA PRO A 63 6.86 17.46 -4.32
C PRO A 63 7.82 16.60 -5.15
N GLY A 64 7.29 15.67 -5.95
CA GLY A 64 8.08 14.74 -6.74
C GLY A 64 9.07 15.45 -7.68
N GLY A 65 10.35 15.14 -7.54
CA GLY A 65 11.45 15.74 -8.32
C GLY A 65 12.07 17.00 -7.69
N SER A 66 11.62 17.42 -6.52
CA SER A 66 12.18 18.56 -5.77
C SER A 66 13.49 18.25 -5.06
N GLY A 67 13.72 16.99 -4.69
CA GLY A 67 14.76 16.56 -3.76
C GLY A 67 14.42 16.75 -2.28
N HIS A 68 13.19 17.15 -1.94
CA HIS A 68 12.72 17.29 -0.56
C HIS A 68 12.23 15.93 -0.06
N MET A 69 12.89 15.40 0.97
CA MET A 69 12.71 14.03 1.43
C MET A 69 11.91 13.99 2.73
N TYR A 70 10.92 13.11 2.79
CA TYR A 70 9.96 12.98 3.89
C TYR A 70 9.93 11.57 4.50
N ASN A 71 10.64 10.61 3.89
CA ASN A 71 10.74 9.25 4.40
C ASN A 71 12.11 8.67 4.06
N PHE A 72 12.81 8.13 5.06
CA PHE A 72 14.09 7.46 4.85
C PHE A 72 13.91 6.01 4.44
N GLY A 73 12.98 5.33 5.12
CA GLY A 73 12.70 3.91 4.92
C GLY A 73 11.54 3.45 5.79
N SER A 74 10.86 2.41 5.34
CA SER A 74 9.67 1.87 6.00
C SER A 74 9.43 0.44 5.56
N GLY A 75 8.68 -0.32 6.35
CA GLY A 75 8.39 -1.71 6.05
C GLY A 75 7.40 -2.34 7.00
N ILE A 76 6.72 -3.38 6.54
CA ILE A 76 5.73 -4.10 7.35
C ILE A 76 6.40 -4.96 8.43
N TRP A 77 5.85 -4.97 9.63
CA TRP A 77 6.21 -5.88 10.71
C TRP A 77 5.04 -6.81 10.97
N VAL A 78 5.34 -8.11 11.09
CA VAL A 78 4.34 -9.12 11.45
C VAL A 78 4.83 -9.87 12.67
N GLY A 79 4.12 -9.70 13.79
CA GLY A 79 4.35 -10.44 15.03
C GLY A 79 3.30 -11.54 15.19
N CYS A 80 3.69 -12.68 15.74
CA CYS A 80 2.74 -13.75 16.05
C CYS A 80 3.24 -14.67 17.17
N LEU A 81 2.33 -15.52 17.65
CA LEU A 81 2.63 -16.65 18.50
C LEU A 81 2.49 -17.95 17.71
N ILE A 82 3.46 -18.84 17.85
CA ILE A 82 3.42 -20.20 17.28
C ILE A 82 3.51 -21.22 18.41
N GLU A 83 2.66 -22.25 18.36
CA GLU A 83 2.69 -23.36 19.32
C GLU A 83 3.34 -24.59 18.68
N ARG A 84 4.51 -25.00 19.18
CA ARG A 84 5.26 -26.18 18.72
C ARG A 84 5.55 -27.08 19.91
N GLU A 85 5.18 -28.35 19.81
CA GLU A 85 5.48 -29.38 20.83
C GLU A 85 5.06 -29.00 22.28
N GLY A 86 3.95 -28.26 22.43
CA GLY A 86 3.45 -27.80 23.74
C GLY A 86 4.22 -26.62 24.34
N ARG A 87 5.02 -25.91 23.54
CA ARG A 87 5.64 -24.63 23.87
C ARG A 87 5.09 -23.54 22.96
N VAL A 88 4.93 -22.35 23.51
CA VAL A 88 4.58 -21.15 22.76
C VAL A 88 5.84 -20.34 22.52
N ASP A 89 6.08 -20.00 21.26
CA ASP A 89 7.13 -19.10 20.83
C ASP A 89 6.55 -17.78 20.33
N THR A 90 7.34 -16.70 20.41
CA THR A 90 6.99 -15.38 19.88
C THR A 90 7.90 -15.05 18.73
N LEU A 91 7.34 -14.85 17.55
CA LEU A 91 8.11 -14.54 16.35
C LEU A 91 7.73 -13.17 15.81
N VAL A 92 8.70 -12.50 15.19
CA VAL A 92 8.50 -11.28 14.41
C VAL A 92 9.31 -11.39 13.12
N SER A 93 8.71 -10.93 12.03
CA SER A 93 9.40 -10.70 10.76
C SER A 93 9.33 -9.22 10.41
N MET A 94 10.48 -8.62 10.08
CA MET A 94 10.64 -7.18 9.88
C MET A 94 10.92 -6.85 8.41
N GLY A 95 10.04 -6.09 7.79
CA GLY A 95 10.25 -5.54 6.44
C GLY A 95 11.24 -4.37 6.42
N TYR A 96 11.45 -3.68 7.55
CA TYR A 96 12.41 -2.60 7.71
C TYR A 96 12.77 -2.41 9.19
N ASN A 97 14.05 -2.41 9.55
CA ASN A 97 14.54 -2.16 10.90
C ASN A 97 15.16 -0.75 10.99
N PRO A 98 14.53 0.19 11.71
CA PRO A 98 14.98 1.59 11.77
C PRO A 98 16.33 1.78 12.46
N ASN A 99 16.81 0.78 13.20
CA ASN A 99 18.15 0.84 13.80
C ASN A 99 19.27 0.52 12.80
N SER A 100 18.97 -0.23 11.73
CA SER A 100 19.98 -0.70 10.77
C SER A 100 19.74 -0.23 9.33
N GLY A 101 18.55 0.29 9.03
CA GLY A 101 18.10 0.64 7.68
C GLY A 101 17.88 -0.58 6.79
N ARG A 102 17.66 -1.78 7.35
CA ARG A 102 17.56 -3.05 6.61
C ARG A 102 16.33 -3.86 6.99
N GLY A 103 15.78 -4.64 6.06
CA GLY A 103 14.76 -5.66 6.30
C GLY A 103 15.28 -7.10 6.32
N GLU A 104 14.42 -8.02 6.75
CA GLU A 104 14.65 -9.48 6.80
C GLU A 104 14.03 -10.21 5.60
N MET A 105 13.22 -9.50 4.82
CA MET A 105 12.48 -10.07 3.70
C MET A 105 13.39 -10.24 2.48
N VAL A 106 13.12 -11.26 1.67
CA VAL A 106 13.85 -11.58 0.45
C VAL A 106 12.91 -11.68 -0.76
N PRO A 107 13.39 -11.39 -1.99
CA PRO A 107 12.55 -11.43 -3.18
C PRO A 107 11.91 -12.80 -3.46
N GLY A 108 10.66 -12.77 -3.94
CA GLY A 108 9.94 -13.92 -4.51
C GLY A 108 9.13 -14.75 -3.54
N LEU A 109 8.74 -15.95 -3.97
CA LEU A 109 7.94 -16.90 -3.19
C LEU A 109 8.84 -17.85 -2.41
N ILE A 110 8.36 -18.37 -1.27
CA ILE A 110 9.17 -19.25 -0.39
C ILE A 110 9.61 -20.52 -1.14
N GLU A 111 8.74 -21.09 -1.96
CA GLU A 111 9.02 -22.31 -2.73
C GLU A 111 10.16 -22.16 -3.75
N MET A 112 10.48 -20.93 -4.16
CA MET A 112 11.58 -20.64 -5.07
C MET A 112 12.95 -20.66 -4.35
N GLY A 113 12.95 -20.53 -3.02
CA GLY A 113 14.15 -20.43 -2.20
C GLY A 113 15.10 -19.32 -2.66
N SER A 114 16.39 -19.48 -2.39
CA SER A 114 17.41 -18.47 -2.73
C SER A 114 17.59 -18.24 -4.23
N ALA A 115 17.03 -19.11 -5.10
CA ALA A 115 17.07 -18.88 -6.55
C ALA A 115 16.29 -17.62 -6.94
N ALA A 116 15.22 -17.27 -6.22
CA ALA A 116 14.40 -16.08 -6.48
C ALA A 116 15.20 -14.77 -6.37
N GLN A 117 16.21 -14.72 -5.49
CA GLN A 117 17.07 -13.54 -5.30
C GLN A 117 17.89 -13.18 -6.54
N THR A 118 18.00 -14.10 -7.50
CA THR A 118 18.71 -13.91 -8.78
C THR A 118 17.82 -14.14 -10.00
N ASP A 119 16.53 -14.36 -9.79
CA ASP A 119 15.59 -14.63 -10.85
C ASP A 119 15.15 -13.32 -11.51
N PRO A 120 15.36 -13.16 -12.84
CA PRO A 120 15.08 -11.90 -13.52
C PRO A 120 13.58 -11.58 -13.66
N GLU A 121 12.67 -12.48 -13.31
CA GLU A 121 11.24 -12.18 -13.27
C GLU A 121 10.75 -11.87 -11.85
N VAL A 122 11.59 -12.02 -10.82
CA VAL A 122 11.25 -11.63 -9.46
C VAL A 122 11.70 -10.18 -9.27
N VAL A 123 10.82 -9.25 -9.65
CA VAL A 123 11.10 -7.80 -9.75
C VAL A 123 9.89 -6.98 -9.31
N VAL A 124 10.04 -5.65 -9.28
CA VAL A 124 8.91 -4.73 -9.17
C VAL A 124 8.27 -4.58 -10.56
N TYR A 125 7.02 -5.03 -10.68
CA TYR A 125 6.19 -4.83 -11.87
C TYR A 125 5.50 -3.47 -11.79
N GLU A 126 5.32 -2.81 -12.94
CA GLU A 126 4.84 -1.43 -12.99
C GLU A 126 3.94 -1.22 -14.21
N TYR A 127 2.73 -0.70 -13.99
CA TYR A 127 1.85 -0.22 -15.04
C TYR A 127 2.05 1.29 -15.23
N PRO A 128 2.13 1.83 -16.47
CA PRO A 128 1.92 1.19 -17.77
C PRO A 128 3.16 0.53 -18.42
N GLY A 129 4.18 0.18 -17.65
CA GLY A 129 5.41 -0.46 -18.13
C GLY A 129 5.37 -1.99 -18.14
N LEU A 130 6.29 -2.61 -17.40
CA LEU A 130 6.34 -4.07 -17.24
C LEU A 130 5.10 -4.57 -16.48
N TRP A 131 4.07 -4.94 -17.23
CA TRP A 131 2.79 -5.40 -16.71
C TRP A 131 2.05 -6.28 -17.74
N PRO A 132 1.26 -7.29 -17.31
CA PRO A 132 1.13 -7.80 -15.95
C PRO A 132 2.28 -8.75 -15.55
N PRO A 133 2.44 -9.05 -14.25
CA PRO A 133 3.31 -10.14 -13.81
C PRO A 133 2.85 -11.50 -14.38
N PRO A 134 3.77 -12.41 -14.73
CA PRO A 134 3.41 -13.72 -15.30
C PRO A 134 2.59 -14.57 -14.32
N GLU A 135 1.28 -14.73 -14.57
CA GLU A 135 0.35 -15.50 -13.73
C GLU A 135 0.84 -16.94 -13.46
N SER A 136 1.46 -17.58 -14.45
CA SER A 136 1.99 -18.94 -14.31
C SER A 136 3.10 -19.07 -13.27
N LYS A 137 3.78 -17.97 -12.96
CA LYS A 137 4.87 -17.89 -11.98
C LYS A 137 4.40 -17.25 -10.67
N PHE A 138 3.49 -16.29 -10.77
CA PHE A 138 2.93 -15.55 -9.66
C PHE A 138 1.40 -15.64 -9.66
N PRO A 139 0.81 -16.70 -9.09
CA PRO A 139 -0.63 -16.94 -9.17
C PRO A 139 -1.51 -15.90 -8.47
N MET A 140 -0.94 -15.11 -7.54
CA MET A 140 -1.66 -14.04 -6.84
C MET A 140 -1.42 -12.65 -7.47
N ALA A 141 -0.72 -12.58 -8.60
CA ALA A 141 -0.48 -11.33 -9.29
C ALA A 141 -1.75 -10.82 -9.99
N PRO A 142 -2.08 -9.52 -9.87
CA PRO A 142 -3.14 -8.91 -10.64
C PRO A 142 -2.81 -8.96 -12.13
N GLN A 143 -3.82 -9.23 -12.96
CA GLN A 143 -3.68 -9.31 -14.42
C GLN A 143 -4.22 -8.06 -15.13
N GLU A 144 -4.97 -7.23 -14.41
CA GLU A 144 -5.50 -5.95 -14.86
C GLU A 144 -4.98 -4.85 -13.93
N ASN A 145 -4.74 -3.66 -14.48
CA ASN A 145 -4.41 -2.50 -13.68
C ASN A 145 -5.68 -1.89 -13.06
N PHE A 146 -5.55 -1.27 -11.90
CA PHE A 146 -6.62 -0.65 -11.14
C PHE A 146 -6.54 0.89 -11.13
N SER A 147 -5.33 1.45 -11.11
CA SER A 147 -5.10 2.90 -11.03
C SER A 147 -4.37 3.45 -12.27
N LEU A 148 -3.95 4.73 -12.22
CA LEU A 148 -3.19 5.37 -13.29
C LEU A 148 -1.73 4.90 -13.31
N ALA A 149 -1.18 4.53 -12.15
CA ALA A 149 0.06 3.78 -12.04
C ALA A 149 -0.04 2.73 -10.94
N ASP A 150 0.18 1.48 -11.31
CA ASP A 150 0.20 0.37 -10.38
C ASP A 150 1.62 -0.15 -10.26
N GLN A 151 2.01 -0.59 -9.07
CA GLN A 151 3.12 -1.49 -8.91
C GLN A 151 2.68 -2.78 -8.22
N TRP A 152 3.35 -3.88 -8.54
CA TRP A 152 3.13 -5.16 -7.88
C TRP A 152 4.45 -5.90 -7.68
N MET A 153 4.61 -6.52 -6.52
CA MET A 153 5.78 -7.31 -6.16
C MET A 153 5.42 -8.38 -5.13
N CYS A 154 6.26 -9.41 -5.03
CA CYS A 154 6.16 -10.43 -4.01
C CYS A 154 7.51 -10.73 -3.37
N PHE A 155 7.48 -11.05 -2.08
CA PHE A 155 8.64 -11.36 -1.25
C PHE A 155 8.22 -12.22 -0.06
N ASN A 156 9.20 -12.68 0.71
CA ASN A 156 8.98 -13.58 1.83
C ASN A 156 10.03 -13.42 2.93
N ASP A 157 9.76 -13.96 4.10
CA ASP A 157 10.69 -14.02 5.23
C ASP A 157 11.42 -15.38 5.33
N GLY A 158 11.42 -16.18 4.28
CA GLY A 158 11.78 -17.60 4.35
C GLY A 158 13.27 -17.93 4.43
N ASP A 159 14.17 -16.93 4.36
CA ASP A 159 15.63 -17.13 4.35
C ASP A 159 16.25 -16.75 5.71
N PRO A 160 16.60 -17.73 6.58
CA PRO A 160 17.20 -17.47 7.89
C PRO A 160 18.51 -16.66 7.84
N ALA A 161 19.17 -16.53 6.68
CA ALA A 161 20.39 -15.74 6.55
C ALA A 161 20.15 -14.22 6.63
N PHE A 162 18.90 -13.78 6.46
CA PHE A 162 18.50 -12.37 6.51
C PHE A 162 17.83 -11.97 7.83
N HIS A 163 17.59 -12.94 8.71
CA HIS A 163 17.11 -12.70 10.07
C HIS A 163 18.25 -12.40 11.03
N ASP A 164 17.94 -11.64 12.09
CA ASP A 164 18.90 -11.27 13.12
C ASP A 164 19.34 -12.51 13.93
N PRO A 165 20.63 -12.91 13.87
CA PRO A 165 21.07 -14.15 14.49
C PRO A 165 20.85 -14.17 16.00
N ASN A 166 20.12 -15.18 16.48
CA ASN A 166 19.72 -15.38 17.88
C ASN A 166 18.66 -14.38 18.39
N ASP A 167 17.99 -13.65 17.51
CA ASP A 167 16.87 -12.75 17.86
C ASP A 167 15.60 -13.17 17.12
N THR A 168 15.66 -13.21 15.78
CA THR A 168 14.52 -13.53 14.92
C THR A 168 14.75 -14.79 14.09
N GLU A 169 13.66 -15.39 13.60
CA GLU A 169 13.67 -16.50 12.64
C GLU A 169 12.46 -16.40 11.71
N PRO A 170 12.50 -17.05 10.52
CA PRO A 170 11.38 -17.07 9.60
C PRO A 170 10.07 -17.54 10.24
N ILE A 171 9.00 -16.74 10.09
CA ILE A 171 7.64 -17.18 10.38
C ILE A 171 7.14 -18.12 9.27
N GLY A 172 7.52 -17.85 8.02
CA GLY A 172 7.04 -18.58 6.84
C GLY A 172 5.85 -17.89 6.18
N LEU A 173 6.02 -16.59 5.89
CA LEU A 173 5.06 -15.70 5.29
C LEU A 173 5.49 -15.30 3.87
N GLU A 174 4.53 -15.31 2.95
CA GLU A 174 4.64 -14.68 1.64
C GLU A 174 3.81 -13.40 1.63
N PHE A 175 4.39 -12.34 1.07
CA PHE A 175 3.79 -11.02 0.94
C PHE A 175 3.57 -10.72 -0.53
N TYR A 176 2.38 -10.22 -0.82
CA TYR A 176 1.97 -9.80 -2.15
C TYR A 176 1.53 -8.35 -2.03
N LEU A 177 2.41 -7.45 -2.46
CA LEU A 177 2.23 -6.01 -2.30
C LEU A 177 1.72 -5.42 -3.62
N SER A 178 0.64 -4.66 -3.54
CA SER A 178 0.17 -3.80 -4.62
C SER A 178 0.26 -2.34 -4.17
N VAL A 179 0.78 -1.48 -5.03
CA VAL A 179 0.90 -0.04 -4.79
C VAL A 179 0.12 0.69 -5.87
N TYR A 180 -0.72 1.65 -5.51
CA TYR A 180 -1.58 2.38 -6.44
C TYR A 180 -1.36 3.88 -6.34
N GLY A 181 -1.49 4.56 -7.49
CA GLY A 181 -1.40 6.01 -7.56
C GLY A 181 -2.30 6.62 -8.63
N TRP A 182 -2.84 7.79 -8.29
CA TRP A 182 -3.62 8.67 -9.16
C TRP A 182 -3.05 10.07 -9.09
N ASN A 183 -3.42 10.93 -10.04
CA ASN A 183 -2.93 12.31 -10.13
C ASN A 183 -4.08 13.32 -10.21
N TYR A 184 -5.23 12.99 -9.63
CA TYR A 184 -6.33 13.93 -9.51
C TYR A 184 -6.06 14.87 -8.33
N GLU A 185 -6.65 16.07 -8.34
CA GLU A 185 -6.40 17.07 -7.29
C GLU A 185 -6.70 16.53 -5.88
N SER A 186 -7.69 15.62 -5.76
CA SER A 186 -8.07 14.99 -4.50
C SER A 186 -7.08 13.94 -3.97
N ASN A 187 -6.16 13.43 -4.78
CA ASN A 187 -5.27 12.31 -4.42
C ASN A 187 -3.86 12.38 -5.02
N LYS A 188 -3.47 13.51 -5.60
CA LYS A 188 -2.13 13.70 -6.18
C LYS A 188 -1.01 13.68 -5.14
N ASP A 189 -1.33 13.76 -3.84
CA ASP A 189 -0.35 13.71 -2.76
C ASP A 189 -0.37 12.37 -2.00
N ILE A 190 -1.03 11.34 -2.55
CA ILE A 190 -1.32 10.08 -1.83
C ILE A 190 -0.88 8.87 -2.65
N VAL A 191 -0.18 7.93 -2.00
CA VAL A 191 0.13 6.60 -2.54
C VAL A 191 -0.55 5.55 -1.67
N PHE A 192 -1.22 4.57 -2.29
CA PHE A 192 -1.98 3.54 -1.57
C PHE A 192 -1.23 2.21 -1.58
N TYR A 193 -1.14 1.58 -0.41
CA TYR A 193 -0.52 0.28 -0.22
C TYR A 193 -1.54 -0.78 0.14
N ARG A 194 -1.57 -1.89 -0.61
CA ARG A 194 -2.40 -3.05 -0.31
C ARG A 194 -1.54 -4.29 -0.10
N TRP A 195 -1.58 -4.80 1.11
CA TRP A 195 -0.89 -6.01 1.51
C TRP A 195 -1.83 -7.22 1.46
N VAL A 196 -1.40 -8.29 0.79
CA VAL A 196 -1.97 -9.62 0.99
C VAL A 196 -0.87 -10.51 1.55
N ILE A 197 -1.13 -11.12 2.70
CA ILE A 197 -0.15 -11.94 3.41
C ILE A 197 -0.67 -13.37 3.46
N LYS A 198 0.18 -14.31 3.10
CA LYS A 198 -0.14 -15.74 3.07
C LYS A 198 0.81 -16.47 3.99
N ASN A 199 0.24 -17.15 4.98
CA ASN A 199 0.98 -18.10 5.80
C ASN A 199 1.20 -19.40 5.01
N VAL A 200 2.47 -19.74 4.77
CA VAL A 200 2.89 -20.99 4.11
C VAL A 200 3.76 -21.88 5.01
N SER A 201 3.94 -21.49 6.28
CA SER A 201 4.74 -22.23 7.27
C SER A 201 4.23 -23.64 7.55
N GLY A 202 2.95 -23.92 7.26
CA GLY A 202 2.26 -25.14 7.68
C GLY A 202 1.77 -25.10 9.13
N GLU A 203 2.12 -24.07 9.90
CA GLU A 203 1.72 -23.88 11.29
C GLU A 203 0.50 -22.96 11.42
N SER A 204 -0.22 -23.08 12.53
CA SER A 204 -1.27 -22.12 12.88
C SER A 204 -0.67 -20.94 13.63
N LEU A 205 -0.72 -19.75 13.04
CA LEU A 205 -0.33 -18.51 13.71
C LEU A 205 -1.43 -18.04 14.66
N LYS A 206 -1.06 -17.63 15.87
CA LYS A 206 -1.97 -17.10 16.91
C LYS A 206 -1.59 -15.66 17.24
N ASN A 207 -2.56 -14.86 17.67
CA ASN A 207 -2.37 -13.46 18.07
C ASN A 207 -1.51 -12.67 17.06
N VAL A 208 -1.87 -12.75 15.78
CA VAL A 208 -1.13 -12.05 14.73
C VAL A 208 -1.33 -10.55 14.89
N GLN A 209 -0.23 -9.82 14.94
CA GLN A 209 -0.19 -8.37 15.00
C GLN A 209 0.55 -7.86 13.77
N LEU A 210 0.01 -6.81 13.16
CA LEU A 210 0.61 -6.17 12.01
C LEU A 210 0.83 -4.70 12.33
N GLY A 211 1.97 -4.18 11.89
CA GLY A 211 2.27 -2.75 11.97
C GLY A 211 3.13 -2.36 10.80
N ILE A 212 3.09 -1.08 10.43
CA ILE A 212 4.06 -0.51 9.50
C ILE A 212 5.07 0.24 10.34
N CYS A 213 6.33 -0.20 10.30
CA CYS A 213 7.42 0.58 10.84
C CYS A 213 7.77 1.66 9.83
N VAL A 214 7.84 2.90 10.28
CA VAL A 214 8.16 4.07 9.46
C VAL A 214 9.33 4.81 10.09
N ASP A 215 10.23 5.29 9.23
CA ASP A 215 11.39 6.12 9.59
C ASP A 215 11.28 7.44 8.83
N PRO A 216 10.31 8.28 9.23
CA PRO A 216 10.06 9.54 8.55
C PRO A 216 11.15 10.54 8.93
N ASP A 217 12.10 10.74 8.00
CA ASP A 217 13.11 11.79 8.05
C ASP A 217 12.65 12.94 7.15
N VAL A 218 12.00 13.95 7.71
CA VAL A 218 11.59 15.16 6.99
C VAL A 218 12.77 16.11 6.94
N GLY A 219 13.66 15.88 5.98
CA GLY A 219 14.88 16.67 5.84
C GLY A 219 15.89 16.34 6.94
N TYR A 220 16.10 17.21 7.92
CA TYR A 220 17.04 17.00 9.01
C TYR A 220 16.41 16.19 10.15
N HIS A 221 16.52 14.86 10.11
CA HIS A 221 15.96 13.92 11.11
C HIS A 221 16.02 14.27 12.63
N ALA A 222 16.89 15.18 13.09
CA ALA A 222 17.07 15.46 14.52
C ALA A 222 16.07 16.45 15.12
N ASP A 223 15.32 17.20 14.30
CA ASP A 223 14.23 18.09 14.71
C ASP A 223 12.84 17.62 14.26
N ASP A 224 12.75 16.40 13.74
CA ASP A 224 11.48 15.78 13.40
C ASP A 224 10.63 15.42 14.63
N ILE A 225 9.31 15.64 14.50
CA ILE A 225 8.32 15.26 15.51
C ILE A 225 7.28 14.33 14.92
N VAL A 226 7.19 13.14 15.54
CA VAL A 226 6.12 12.17 15.29
C VAL A 226 4.93 12.39 16.23
N ARG A 227 3.72 12.33 15.66
CA ARG A 227 2.43 12.48 16.35
C ARG A 227 1.41 11.46 15.85
N LEU A 228 0.30 11.38 16.59
CA LEU A 228 -0.85 10.56 16.27
C LEU A 228 -2.11 11.37 16.54
N PHE A 229 -2.99 11.45 15.56
CA PHE A 229 -4.40 11.73 15.79
C PHE A 229 -5.11 10.40 16.02
N LEU A 230 -5.76 10.28 17.17
CA LEU A 230 -6.58 9.13 17.52
C LEU A 230 -7.95 9.67 17.93
N ASP A 231 -9.00 9.23 17.23
CA ASP A 231 -10.39 9.63 17.48
C ASP A 231 -10.53 11.14 17.71
N THR A 232 -10.06 11.92 16.73
CA THR A 232 -9.94 13.37 16.82
C THR A 232 -10.91 14.03 15.86
N VAL A 233 -11.70 14.97 16.36
CA VAL A 233 -12.64 15.77 15.55
C VAL A 233 -12.08 17.16 15.32
N PHE A 234 -11.90 17.52 14.05
CA PHE A 234 -11.62 18.89 13.63
C PHE A 234 -12.91 19.58 13.20
N THR A 235 -12.93 20.90 13.30
CA THR A 235 -14.08 21.72 12.90
C THR A 235 -13.61 22.89 12.07
N GLU A 236 -14.20 23.04 10.90
CA GLU A 236 -13.98 24.19 10.02
C GLU A 236 -15.31 24.90 9.73
N VAL A 237 -15.26 26.21 9.52
CA VAL A 237 -16.43 26.97 9.06
C VAL A 237 -16.16 27.45 7.63
N GLN A 238 -16.87 26.87 6.67
CA GLN A 238 -16.82 27.27 5.26
C GLN A 238 -18.20 27.76 4.83
N ASN A 239 -18.28 28.93 4.18
CA ASN A 239 -19.54 29.50 3.66
C ASN A 239 -20.70 29.58 4.69
N ASN A 240 -20.40 29.87 5.96
CA ASN A 240 -21.33 29.84 7.11
C ASN A 240 -21.89 28.46 7.48
N GLU A 241 -21.34 27.38 6.94
CA GLU A 241 -21.62 26.01 7.35
C GLU A 241 -20.45 25.49 8.19
N THR A 242 -20.78 24.73 9.24
CA THR A 242 -19.79 24.07 10.09
C THR A 242 -19.56 22.66 9.56
N ILE A 243 -18.33 22.37 9.14
CA ILE A 243 -17.89 21.05 8.69
C ILE A 243 -17.12 20.40 9.84
N TYR A 244 -17.43 19.13 10.10
CA TYR A 244 -16.74 18.29 11.09
C TYR A 244 -15.92 17.23 10.36
N TYR A 245 -14.63 17.16 10.65
CA TYR A 245 -13.75 16.12 10.12
C TYR A 245 -13.42 15.15 11.25
N HIS A 246 -13.84 13.91 11.09
CA HIS A 246 -13.52 12.83 12.03
C HIS A 246 -12.27 12.12 11.54
N VAL A 247 -11.23 12.10 12.37
CA VAL A 247 -9.96 11.44 12.09
C VAL A 247 -9.77 10.30 13.07
N ASP A 248 -9.90 9.08 12.55
CA ASP A 248 -9.84 7.86 13.36
C ASP A 248 -8.44 7.58 13.87
N ASN A 249 -7.49 7.37 12.97
CA ASN A 249 -6.14 6.95 13.32
C ASN A 249 -5.12 7.40 12.25
N VAL A 250 -4.51 8.56 12.46
CA VAL A 250 -3.48 9.06 11.53
C VAL A 250 -2.19 9.33 12.27
N GLY A 251 -1.17 8.53 11.97
CA GLY A 251 0.20 8.79 12.40
C GLY A 251 0.86 9.77 11.43
N PHE A 252 1.61 10.74 11.92
CA PHE A 252 2.29 11.70 11.04
C PHE A 252 3.60 12.21 11.62
N CYS A 253 4.49 12.65 10.74
CA CYS A 253 5.74 13.30 11.07
C CYS A 253 5.81 14.68 10.39
N TYR A 254 6.38 15.65 11.09
CA TYR A 254 6.66 16.98 10.56
C TYR A 254 7.93 17.52 11.20
N ASP A 255 8.63 18.37 10.47
CA ASP A 255 9.78 19.12 10.96
C ASP A 255 9.32 20.16 12.00
N PHE A 256 9.94 20.16 13.17
CA PHE A 256 9.55 21.03 14.29
C PHE A 256 9.78 22.51 14.03
N ASP A 257 10.86 22.88 13.35
CA ASP A 257 11.25 24.27 13.19
C ASP A 257 10.81 24.89 11.85
N GLY A 258 10.48 24.03 10.88
CA GLY A 258 9.95 24.40 9.58
C GLY A 258 11.02 24.94 8.62
N ASP A 259 12.31 24.69 8.86
CA ASP A 259 13.43 25.27 8.11
C ASP A 259 14.46 24.24 7.60
N GLU A 260 14.09 23.58 6.51
CA GLU A 260 14.99 22.72 5.73
C GLU A 260 15.78 23.47 4.64
N GLY A 261 15.65 24.80 4.57
CA GLY A 261 16.08 25.60 3.42
C GLY A 261 15.29 25.31 2.13
N TRP A 262 14.12 24.66 2.27
CA TRP A 262 13.18 24.38 1.19
C TRP A 262 12.23 25.55 0.94
N ASP A 263 11.50 25.52 -0.17
CA ASP A 263 10.47 26.52 -0.47
C ASP A 263 9.22 26.36 0.41
N SER A 264 8.96 25.14 0.90
CA SER A 264 7.98 24.81 1.92
C SER A 264 8.35 23.49 2.61
N VAL A 265 8.09 23.41 3.90
CA VAL A 265 8.23 22.17 4.69
C VAL A 265 6.83 21.70 5.08
N GLY A 266 6.51 20.48 4.67
CA GLY A 266 5.21 19.85 4.88
C GLY A 266 5.24 18.82 6.01
N CYS A 267 4.36 17.84 5.92
CA CYS A 267 4.36 16.66 6.77
C CYS A 267 4.11 15.41 5.92
N ILE A 268 4.50 14.25 6.45
CA ILE A 268 4.07 12.96 5.91
C ILE A 268 3.14 12.29 6.90
N ALA A 269 2.06 11.71 6.39
CA ALA A 269 1.05 11.01 7.18
C ALA A 269 0.85 9.59 6.68
N TYR A 270 0.51 8.71 7.61
CA TYR A 270 0.23 7.30 7.40
C TYR A 270 -1.12 7.00 8.03
N ASP A 271 -2.03 6.54 7.19
CA ASP A 271 -3.40 6.21 7.58
C ASP A 271 -3.67 4.74 7.27
N TYR A 272 -4.18 4.03 8.26
CA TYR A 272 -4.61 2.65 8.07
C TYR A 272 -6.09 2.67 7.67
N LEU A 273 -6.32 2.36 6.40
CA LEU A 273 -7.67 2.39 5.84
C LEU A 273 -8.50 1.20 6.29
N GLN A 274 -7.98 -0.03 6.09
CA GLN A 274 -8.77 -1.23 6.33
C GLN A 274 -7.89 -2.50 6.35
N SER A 275 -8.32 -3.49 7.13
CA SER A 275 -7.94 -4.91 6.98
C SER A 275 -9.21 -5.75 6.83
N PRO A 276 -9.12 -7.03 6.46
CA PRO A 276 -10.30 -7.88 6.34
C PRO A 276 -11.11 -7.89 7.65
N TYR A 277 -12.32 -7.34 7.61
CA TYR A 277 -13.25 -7.44 8.73
C TYR A 277 -13.69 -8.89 8.93
N ALA A 278 -13.80 -9.29 10.19
CA ALA A 278 -14.66 -10.39 10.57
C ALA A 278 -16.10 -9.86 10.69
N LEU A 279 -16.75 -9.56 9.54
CA LEU A 279 -18.14 -9.13 9.53
C LEU A 279 -19.01 -10.23 10.15
N HIS A 280 -19.76 -9.89 11.18
CA HIS A 280 -20.69 -10.79 11.84
C HIS A 280 -22.05 -10.09 11.96
N ASP A 281 -23.05 -10.57 11.20
CA ASP A 281 -24.42 -10.03 11.24
C ASP A 281 -24.89 -9.74 12.68
N GLY A 282 -25.34 -8.50 12.92
CA GLY A 282 -25.89 -8.06 14.19
C GLY A 282 -24.85 -7.86 15.30
N LYS A 283 -23.57 -7.72 14.95
CA LYS A 283 -22.51 -7.29 15.85
C LYS A 283 -21.90 -5.99 15.35
N ASP A 284 -21.50 -5.20 16.32
CA ASP A 284 -20.57 -4.11 16.18
C ASP A 284 -19.26 -4.64 16.77
N ASN A 285 -18.31 -4.96 15.90
CA ASN A 285 -16.98 -5.46 16.25
C ASN A 285 -15.96 -4.32 16.30
N ASP A 286 -16.41 -3.07 16.12
CA ASP A 286 -15.60 -1.90 16.29
C ASP A 286 -15.16 -1.83 17.78
N ARG A 287 -13.86 -2.03 17.98
CA ARG A 287 -13.06 -1.52 19.12
C ARG A 287 -13.37 -2.00 20.55
N GLU A 288 -14.52 -2.57 20.93
CA GLU A 288 -14.78 -2.91 22.35
C GLU A 288 -14.00 -4.15 22.84
N LYS A 289 -13.62 -5.05 21.91
CA LYS A 289 -12.93 -6.30 22.24
C LYS A 289 -11.44 -6.33 21.88
N ASP A 290 -11.05 -5.58 20.86
CA ASP A 290 -9.72 -5.68 20.24
C ASP A 290 -8.85 -4.44 20.50
N SER A 291 -9.39 -3.37 21.09
CA SER A 291 -8.60 -2.21 21.53
C SER A 291 -8.00 -2.45 22.91
N VAL A 292 -6.68 -2.25 23.04
CA VAL A 292 -5.98 -2.18 24.34
C VAL A 292 -6.33 -0.88 25.08
N TYR A 293 -6.87 0.12 24.38
CA TYR A 293 -7.26 1.42 24.92
C TYR A 293 -8.77 1.48 25.13
N LYS A 294 -9.19 1.71 26.38
CA LYS A 294 -10.59 2.01 26.71
C LYS A 294 -10.93 3.43 26.26
N LEU A 295 -11.37 3.57 25.02
CA LEU A 295 -11.82 4.85 24.45
C LEU A 295 -13.30 5.12 24.83
N PRO A 296 -13.72 6.39 24.96
CA PRO A 296 -15.12 6.79 25.22
C PRO A 296 -16.04 6.43 24.03
N PRO A 297 -17.39 6.47 24.19
CA PRO A 297 -18.27 5.49 23.57
C PRO A 297 -18.36 5.62 22.05
N THR A 298 -18.01 4.50 21.39
CA THR A 298 -18.66 3.82 20.25
C THR A 298 -19.56 4.73 19.41
N ASP A 299 -19.27 4.86 18.12
CA ASP A 299 -20.39 4.95 17.20
C ASP A 299 -21.20 3.64 17.34
N SER A 300 -22.52 3.68 17.18
CA SER A 300 -23.36 2.50 17.44
C SER A 300 -23.76 1.82 16.13
N LEU A 301 -22.86 1.87 15.15
CA LEU A 301 -23.09 1.27 13.85
C LEU A 301 -22.81 -0.22 13.95
N TYR A 302 -23.77 -1.02 13.51
CA TYR A 302 -23.52 -2.44 13.29
C TYR A 302 -22.52 -2.58 12.13
N ASP A 303 -21.69 -3.64 12.14
CA ASP A 303 -20.73 -3.95 11.06
C ASP A 303 -21.40 -3.89 9.66
N GLU A 304 -22.67 -4.28 9.55
CA GLU A 304 -23.45 -4.23 8.30
C GLU A 304 -23.95 -2.83 7.88
N ALA A 305 -23.92 -1.86 8.80
CA ALA A 305 -24.34 -0.47 8.62
C ALA A 305 -23.14 0.49 8.48
N GLU A 306 -21.93 0.05 8.81
CA GLU A 306 -20.68 0.73 8.49
C GLU A 306 -20.50 0.76 6.96
N ALA A 307 -20.70 1.94 6.36
CA ALA A 307 -20.48 2.16 4.95
C ALA A 307 -18.98 2.34 4.67
N ASP A 308 -18.20 1.29 4.90
CA ASP A 308 -16.76 1.31 4.72
C ASP A 308 -16.35 1.09 3.26
N SER A 309 -15.08 1.30 2.94
CA SER A 309 -14.53 1.26 1.57
C SER A 309 -14.80 -0.07 0.80
N ALA A 310 -15.18 -1.15 1.50
CA ALA A 310 -15.71 -2.38 0.91
C ALA A 310 -17.14 -2.24 0.32
N LEU A 311 -17.99 -1.39 0.90
CA LEU A 311 -19.29 -0.99 0.32
C LEU A 311 -19.07 -0.16 -0.95
N PHE A 312 -18.01 0.65 -0.98
CA PHE A 312 -17.59 1.40 -2.17
C PHE A 312 -17.29 0.46 -3.34
N THR A 313 -16.54 -0.63 -3.12
CA THR A 313 -16.23 -1.60 -4.21
C THR A 313 -17.44 -2.41 -4.69
N ALA A 314 -18.47 -2.61 -3.86
CA ALA A 314 -19.69 -3.34 -4.25
C ALA A 314 -20.76 -2.46 -4.93
N ILE A 315 -20.73 -1.13 -4.73
CA ILE A 315 -21.79 -0.20 -5.16
C ILE A 315 -21.38 0.68 -6.36
N VAL A 316 -20.11 0.71 -6.79
CA VAL A 316 -19.71 1.45 -8.01
C VAL A 316 -20.26 0.76 -9.28
N THR A 317 -21.54 0.96 -9.56
CA THR A 317 -22.23 0.53 -10.78
C THR A 317 -22.70 1.72 -11.62
N ASP A 318 -22.76 2.93 -11.05
CA ASP A 318 -22.95 4.19 -11.76
C ASP A 318 -22.08 5.31 -11.16
N PRO A 319 -20.94 5.64 -11.80
CA PRO A 319 -20.00 6.65 -11.30
C PRO A 319 -20.53 8.09 -11.30
N LYS A 320 -21.70 8.37 -11.91
CA LYS A 320 -22.30 9.72 -11.94
C LYS A 320 -23.08 10.09 -10.67
N LEU A 321 -23.24 9.14 -9.75
CA LEU A 321 -23.95 9.35 -8.49
C LEU A 321 -23.05 9.88 -7.37
N TRP A 322 -21.73 9.99 -7.62
CA TRP A 322 -20.69 10.32 -6.63
C TRP A 322 -19.78 11.46 -7.13
N ASP A 323 -20.38 12.36 -7.91
CA ASP A 323 -19.86 13.67 -8.33
C ASP A 323 -20.89 14.68 -7.78
N GLY A 324 -20.85 14.85 -6.45
CA GLY A 324 -21.89 15.50 -5.67
C GLY A 324 -21.97 17.00 -5.94
N ASP A 325 -20.83 17.61 -6.26
CA ASP A 325 -20.72 19.01 -6.62
C ASP A 325 -20.74 19.27 -8.15
N GLY A 326 -20.64 18.21 -8.97
CA GLY A 326 -20.77 18.27 -10.42
C GLY A 326 -19.54 18.82 -11.13
N ASP A 327 -18.38 18.84 -10.49
CA ASP A 327 -17.12 19.32 -11.04
C ASP A 327 -16.45 18.29 -11.99
N GLY A 328 -16.96 17.06 -12.00
CA GLY A 328 -16.47 15.96 -12.85
C GLY A 328 -15.26 15.21 -12.28
N ILE A 329 -14.89 15.47 -11.03
CA ILE A 329 -13.87 14.78 -10.25
C ILE A 329 -14.59 13.86 -9.25
N MET A 330 -14.31 12.56 -9.31
CA MET A 330 -14.77 11.66 -8.25
C MET A 330 -13.92 11.89 -7.01
N ASP A 331 -14.49 12.37 -5.93
CA ASP A 331 -13.81 12.37 -4.64
C ASP A 331 -14.70 11.92 -3.48
N TRP A 332 -14.04 11.52 -2.40
CA TRP A 332 -14.69 11.02 -1.18
C TRP A 332 -15.29 12.14 -0.32
N ARG A 333 -15.11 13.40 -0.72
CA ARG A 333 -15.61 14.61 -0.06
C ARG A 333 -16.97 15.04 -0.61
N ASP A 334 -17.45 14.37 -1.65
CA ASP A 334 -18.78 14.57 -2.18
C ASP A 334 -19.87 13.91 -1.31
N PRO A 335 -20.87 14.68 -0.85
CA PRO A 335 -21.87 14.25 0.15
C PRO A 335 -22.89 13.21 -0.32
#